data_AF-A0A7S3CAY5-F1
#
_entry.id   AF-A0A7S3CAY5-F1
#
_cell.length_a   1.000
_cell.length_b   1.000
_cell.length_c   1.000
_cell.angle_alpha   90.00
_cell.angle_beta   90.00
_cell.angle_gamma   90.00
#
_symmetry.space_group_name_H-M   'P 1'
#
loop_
_entity.id
_entity.type
_entity.pdbx_description
1 polymer ?
#
loop_
_entity_poly.entity_id
_entity_poly.type
_entity_poly.pdbx_seq_one_letter_code
_entity_poly.pdbx_strand_id
1 'polypeptide(L)'
;HLLYDQGAAAVTPEAKKADAEKLTCVLSVISSNISVADVLGDQVCHQLTQNLQRLIASHDYLSVVAKSCELLCRVSVFSKHTEDLLVKLAGGILDSLEDGPGAPTFLRRRLFVLGHLWRNGGAGTDASSGRGEVLRRTTAAIIRLLVDRDEGGSPRRRHGVDEPVAI
;
A
#
# COMPACT_ATOMS: atom_id res chain seq x y z
N HIS A 1 5.88 47.57 -10.36
CA HIS A 1 4.97 46.50 -10.78
C HIS A 1 5.61 45.71 -11.92
N LEU A 2 6.41 44.69 -11.60
CA LEU A 2 6.72 43.58 -12.49
C LEU A 2 6.79 42.33 -11.59
N LEU A 3 5.61 41.76 -11.39
CA LEU A 3 5.39 40.45 -10.79
C LEU A 3 5.21 39.44 -11.93
N TYR A 4 5.55 38.18 -11.63
CA TYR A 4 5.31 36.95 -12.40
C TYR A 4 6.19 36.72 -13.62
N ASP A 5 7.13 35.77 -13.52
CA ASP A 5 6.84 34.37 -13.83
C ASP A 5 8.08 33.52 -13.50
N GLN A 6 8.21 33.08 -12.23
CA GLN A 6 9.12 31.97 -11.93
C GLN A 6 8.43 30.70 -12.42
N GLY A 7 8.67 30.39 -13.69
CA GLY A 7 8.21 29.16 -14.31
C GLY A 7 8.57 27.98 -13.41
N ALA A 8 7.54 27.33 -12.86
CA ALA A 8 7.68 26.00 -12.31
C ALA A 8 8.14 25.12 -13.46
N ALA A 9 9.46 24.90 -13.56
CA ALA A 9 10.04 24.03 -14.57
C ALA A 9 9.30 22.70 -14.50
N ALA A 10 8.61 22.35 -15.59
CA ALA A 10 7.83 21.12 -15.66
C ALA A 10 8.77 19.95 -15.35
N VAL A 11 8.54 19.29 -14.21
CA VAL A 11 9.34 18.14 -13.78
C VAL A 11 9.16 17.05 -14.82
N THR A 12 10.24 16.70 -15.53
CA THR A 12 10.19 15.73 -16.61
C THR A 12 9.89 14.33 -16.07
N PRO A 13 9.28 13.43 -16.87
CA PRO A 13 9.06 12.04 -16.48
C PRO A 13 10.36 11.32 -16.05
N GLU A 14 11.49 11.66 -16.67
CA GLU A 14 12.81 11.14 -16.34
C GLU A 14 13.29 11.59 -14.96
N ALA A 15 13.08 12.88 -14.63
CA ALA A 15 13.40 13.41 -13.30
C ALA A 15 12.56 12.74 -12.21
N LYS A 16 11.24 12.57 -12.44
CA LYS A 16 10.35 11.83 -11.53
C LYS A 16 10.79 10.39 -11.32
N LYS A 17 11.25 9.72 -12.38
CA LYS A 17 11.75 8.34 -12.30
C LYS A 17 13.04 8.27 -11.50
N ALA A 18 14.00 9.16 -11.77
CA ALA A 18 15.26 9.21 -11.02
C ALA A 18 15.02 9.49 -9.52
N ASP A 19 14.06 10.35 -9.20
CA ASP A 19 13.70 10.63 -7.81
C ASP A 19 13.00 9.44 -7.13
N ALA A 20 12.15 8.71 -7.86
CA ALA A 20 11.57 7.47 -7.37
C ALA A 20 12.62 6.39 -7.10
N GLU A 21 13.66 6.29 -7.94
CA GLU A 21 14.79 5.38 -7.75
C GLU A 21 15.62 5.75 -6.50
N LYS A 22 15.94 7.04 -6.32
CA LYS A 22 16.60 7.54 -5.10
C LYS A 22 15.77 7.22 -3.86
N LEU A 23 14.48 7.49 -3.89
CA LEU A 23 13.59 7.21 -2.76
C LEU A 23 13.51 5.71 -2.45
N THR A 24 13.45 4.87 -3.48
CA THR A 24 13.51 3.41 -3.34
C THR A 24 14.81 2.96 -2.66
N CYS A 25 15.93 3.58 -3.02
CA CYS A 25 17.23 3.33 -2.39
C CYS A 25 17.21 3.72 -0.90
N VAL A 26 16.74 4.93 -0.58
CA VAL A 26 16.62 5.42 0.81
C VAL A 26 15.74 4.49 1.65
N LEU A 27 14.56 4.13 1.15
CA LEU A 27 13.65 3.19 1.83
C LEU A 27 14.32 1.83 2.07
N SER A 28 15.12 1.35 1.12
CA SER A 28 15.84 0.08 1.24
C SER A 28 16.94 0.15 2.31
N VAL A 29 17.69 1.25 2.38
CA VAL A 29 18.69 1.47 3.43
C VAL A 29 18.03 1.48 4.81
N ILE A 30 16.94 2.23 4.98
CA ILE A 30 16.20 2.27 6.25
C ILE A 30 15.69 0.86 6.61
N SER A 31 15.06 0.18 5.65
CA SER A 31 14.54 -1.18 5.81
C SER A 31 15.62 -2.15 6.29
N SER A 32 16.81 -2.12 5.68
CA SER A 32 17.92 -2.99 6.07
C SER A 32 18.46 -2.71 7.47
N ASN A 33 18.51 -1.43 7.89
CA ASN A 33 19.03 -1.07 9.20
C ASN A 33 18.01 -1.35 10.32
N ILE A 34 16.71 -1.17 10.06
CA ILE A 34 15.66 -1.51 11.04
C ILE A 34 15.61 -3.01 11.33
N SER A 35 15.95 -3.87 10.36
CA SER A 35 15.98 -5.32 10.57
C SER A 35 16.99 -5.81 11.61
N VAL A 36 17.98 -4.99 11.95
CA VAL A 36 19.01 -5.29 12.96
C VAL A 36 18.91 -4.39 14.19
N ALA A 37 17.89 -3.53 14.26
CA ALA A 37 17.66 -2.65 15.39
C ALA A 37 16.84 -3.38 16.47
N ASP A 38 17.29 -3.27 17.73
CA ASP A 38 16.56 -3.87 18.86
C ASP A 38 15.37 -3.00 19.31
N VAL A 39 15.51 -1.68 19.21
CA VAL A 39 14.50 -0.70 19.61
C VAL A 39 14.45 0.44 18.60
N LEU A 40 13.24 0.87 18.27
CA LEU A 40 12.97 2.07 17.49
C LEU A 40 12.14 3.02 18.34
N GLY A 41 12.55 4.28 18.48
CA GLY A 41 11.82 5.24 19.31
C GLY A 41 10.41 5.52 18.78
N ASP A 42 9.43 5.69 19.68
CA ASP A 42 8.01 5.87 19.32
C ASP A 42 7.76 6.99 18.30
N GLN A 43 8.46 8.12 18.46
CA GLN A 43 8.36 9.24 17.53
C GLN A 43 8.85 8.87 16.12
N VAL A 44 9.93 8.08 16.03
CA VAL A 44 10.48 7.61 14.75
C VAL A 44 9.51 6.63 14.11
N CYS A 45 8.95 5.68 14.88
CA CYS A 45 7.90 4.78 14.43
C CYS A 45 6.71 5.56 13.85
N HIS A 46 6.20 6.54 14.60
CA HIS A 46 5.04 7.33 14.20
C HIS A 46 5.28 8.10 12.89
N GLN A 47 6.42 8.81 12.80
CA GLN A 47 6.78 9.57 11.60
C GLN A 47 6.99 8.68 10.38
N LEU A 48 7.68 7.55 10.54
CA LEU A 48 7.86 6.58 9.47
C LEU A 48 6.51 6.05 9.01
N THR A 49 5.64 5.64 9.92
CA THR A 49 4.31 5.13 9.61
C THR A 49 3.48 6.11 8.80
N GLN A 50 3.43 7.39 9.20
CA GLN A 50 2.71 8.43 8.46
C GLN A 50 3.30 8.69 7.07
N ASN A 51 4.63 8.73 6.96
CA ASN A 51 5.31 8.91 5.67
C ASN A 51 5.02 7.74 4.72
N LEU A 52 5.10 6.51 5.23
CA LEU A 52 4.89 5.29 4.45
C LEU A 52 3.44 5.14 4.02
N GLN A 53 2.47 5.45 4.90
CA GLN A 53 1.05 5.48 4.55
C GLN A 53 0.79 6.42 3.37
N ARG A 54 1.36 7.63 3.39
CA ARG A 54 1.25 8.59 2.29
C ARG A 54 1.85 8.06 1.00
N LEU A 55 3.05 7.47 1.06
CA LEU A 55 3.70 6.90 -0.12
C LEU A 55 2.90 5.75 -0.74
N ILE A 56 2.34 4.86 0.09
CA ILE A 56 1.50 3.75 -0.37
C ILE A 56 0.22 4.28 -1.05
N ALA A 57 -0.41 5.29 -0.44
CA ALA A 57 -1.65 5.87 -0.93
C ALA A 57 -1.49 6.54 -2.31
N SER A 58 -0.47 7.39 -2.47
CA SER A 58 -0.44 8.37 -3.57
C SER A 58 0.75 8.28 -4.51
N HIS A 59 1.79 7.48 -4.23
CA HIS A 59 2.99 7.50 -5.07
C HIS A 59 2.77 6.79 -6.42
N ASP A 60 3.18 7.39 -7.53
CA ASP A 60 2.93 6.86 -8.88
C ASP A 60 3.75 5.60 -9.21
N TYR A 61 4.96 5.51 -8.67
CA TYR A 61 5.88 4.40 -8.93
C TYR A 61 5.67 3.23 -7.97
N LEU A 62 5.33 2.07 -8.53
CA LEU A 62 5.10 0.83 -7.77
C LEU A 62 6.34 0.34 -7.01
N SER A 63 7.56 0.67 -7.46
CA SER A 63 8.81 0.34 -6.74
C SER A 63 8.85 1.01 -5.36
N VAL A 64 8.47 2.28 -5.28
CA VAL A 64 8.38 3.04 -4.03
C VAL A 64 7.26 2.49 -3.16
N VAL A 65 6.09 2.17 -3.74
CA VAL A 65 4.97 1.55 -3.02
C VAL A 65 5.39 0.22 -2.41
N ALA A 66 6.06 -0.66 -3.18
CA ALA A 66 6.55 -1.95 -2.72
C ALA A 66 7.50 -1.82 -1.52
N LYS A 67 8.50 -0.92 -1.64
CA LYS A 67 9.44 -0.68 -0.54
C LYS A 67 8.80 -0.02 0.67
N SER A 68 7.79 0.80 0.45
CA SER A 68 7.02 1.39 1.54
C SER A 68 6.22 0.33 2.30
N CYS A 69 5.57 -0.60 1.59
CA CYS A 69 4.89 -1.75 2.21
C CYS A 69 5.86 -2.62 3.01
N GLU A 70 7.01 -2.97 2.42
CA GLU A 70 8.06 -3.76 3.10
C GLU A 70 8.50 -3.10 4.41
N LEU A 71 8.83 -1.81 4.34
CA LEU A 71 9.29 -1.05 5.50
C LEU A 71 8.18 -0.88 6.55
N LEU A 72 6.94 -0.64 6.14
CA LEU A 72 5.80 -0.53 7.05
C LEU A 72 5.58 -1.83 7.83
N CYS A 73 5.70 -2.99 7.17
CA CYS A 73 5.66 -4.29 7.83
C CYS A 73 6.78 -4.44 8.88
N ARG A 74 8.00 -3.96 8.60
CA ARG A 74 9.10 -4.00 9.57
C ARG A 74 8.88 -3.07 10.76
N VAL A 75 8.43 -1.84 10.51
CA VAL A 75 8.12 -0.87 11.58
C VAL A 75 6.99 -1.38 12.49
N SER A 76 6.08 -2.22 11.98
CA SER A 76 4.99 -2.78 12.78
C SER A 76 5.44 -3.63 13.95
N VAL A 77 6.64 -4.21 13.90
CA VAL A 77 7.19 -5.00 15.02
C VAL A 77 7.52 -4.11 16.22
N PHE A 78 7.84 -2.83 15.97
CA PHE A 78 8.23 -1.87 17.00
C PHE A 78 7.05 -1.01 17.49
N SER A 79 5.89 -1.08 16.83
CA SER A 79 4.78 -0.17 17.13
C SER A 79 3.42 -0.81 16.86
N LYS A 80 2.64 -0.98 17.92
CA LYS A 80 1.25 -1.45 17.85
C LYS A 80 0.38 -0.55 16.97
N HIS A 81 0.59 0.77 17.01
CA HIS A 81 -0.13 1.70 16.14
C HIS A 81 0.08 1.38 14.65
N THR A 82 1.32 1.06 14.27
CA THR A 82 1.67 0.68 12.90
C THR A 82 1.08 -0.68 12.53
N GLU A 83 1.07 -1.64 13.45
CA GLU A 83 0.36 -2.91 13.26
C GLU A 83 -1.14 -2.71 13.04
N ASP A 84 -1.80 -1.90 13.87
CA ASP A 84 -3.23 -1.60 13.74
C ASP A 84 -3.52 -0.93 12.38
N LEU A 85 -2.63 -0.03 11.93
CA LEU A 85 -2.72 0.59 10.61
C LEU A 85 -2.60 -0.44 9.49
N LEU A 86 -1.67 -1.40 9.58
CA LEU A 86 -1.52 -2.46 8.57
C LEU A 86 -2.80 -3.29 8.44
N VAL A 87 -3.40 -3.67 9.56
CA VAL A 87 -4.66 -4.43 9.58
C VAL A 87 -5.79 -3.61 8.94
N LYS A 88 -5.91 -2.32 9.31
CA LYS A 88 -6.91 -1.42 8.71
C LYS A 88 -6.71 -1.22 7.22
N LEU A 89 -5.46 -1.01 6.78
CA LEU A 89 -5.13 -0.82 5.37
C LEU A 89 -5.47 -2.05 4.55
N ALA A 90 -5.04 -3.23 5.01
CA ALA A 90 -5.32 -4.50 4.32
C ALA A 90 -6.82 -4.83 4.34
N GLY A 91 -7.50 -4.57 5.46
CA GLY A 91 -8.95 -4.72 5.62
C GLY A 91 -9.73 -3.81 4.67
N GLY A 92 -9.45 -2.51 4.65
CA GLY A 92 -10.15 -1.57 3.77
C GLY A 92 -9.90 -1.82 2.28
N ILE A 93 -8.70 -2.27 1.91
CA ILE A 93 -8.43 -2.74 0.54
C ILE A 93 -9.31 -3.95 0.20
N LEU A 94 -9.41 -4.92 1.12
CA LEU A 94 -10.18 -6.13 0.94
C LEU A 94 -11.69 -5.87 0.88
N ASP A 95 -12.22 -5.04 1.77
CA ASP A 95 -13.63 -4.62 1.75
C ASP A 95 -13.94 -3.98 0.38
N SER A 96 -13.03 -3.13 -0.11
CA SER A 96 -13.13 -2.53 -1.45
C SER A 96 -13.01 -3.53 -2.61
N LEU A 97 -12.47 -4.74 -2.40
CA LEU A 97 -12.45 -5.80 -3.41
C LEU A 97 -13.76 -6.60 -3.37
N GLU A 98 -14.30 -6.84 -2.17
CA GLU A 98 -15.55 -7.56 -1.93
C GLU A 98 -16.77 -6.77 -2.42
N ASP A 99 -16.77 -5.44 -2.26
CA ASP A 99 -17.82 -4.54 -2.77
C ASP A 99 -17.82 -4.41 -4.31
N GLY A 100 -16.77 -4.93 -4.95
CA GLY A 100 -16.59 -4.97 -6.39
C GLY A 100 -15.28 -4.29 -6.83
N PRO A 101 -14.64 -4.80 -7.89
CA PRO A 101 -13.26 -4.42 -8.23
C PRO A 101 -13.03 -2.94 -8.60
N GLY A 102 -14.09 -2.14 -8.77
CA GLY A 102 -14.00 -0.77 -9.26
C GLY A 102 -13.30 -0.69 -10.62
N ALA A 103 -12.69 0.46 -10.93
CA ALA A 103 -11.92 0.62 -12.16
C ALA A 103 -10.65 -0.27 -12.16
N PRO A 104 -10.27 -0.86 -13.31
CA PRO A 104 -9.18 -1.86 -13.39
C PRO A 104 -7.82 -1.39 -12.88
N THR A 105 -7.53 -0.08 -12.97
CA THR A 105 -6.28 0.53 -12.50
C THR A 105 -6.18 0.52 -10.97
N PHE A 106 -7.27 0.83 -10.27
CA PHE A 106 -7.34 0.79 -8.81
C PHE A 106 -7.28 -0.64 -8.30
N LEU A 107 -7.94 -1.58 -8.98
CA LEU A 107 -7.86 -3.01 -8.67
C LEU A 107 -6.40 -3.51 -8.68
N ARG A 108 -5.64 -3.21 -9.73
CA ARG A 108 -4.23 -3.64 -9.82
C ARG A 108 -3.39 -3.07 -8.68
N ARG A 109 -3.54 -1.78 -8.38
CA ARG A 109 -2.79 -1.13 -7.28
C ARG A 109 -3.15 -1.73 -5.93
N ARG A 110 -4.44 -1.97 -5.67
CA ARG A 110 -4.93 -2.61 -4.45
C ARG A 110 -4.37 -4.02 -4.28
N LEU A 111 -4.46 -4.86 -5.31
CA LEU A 111 -3.88 -6.21 -5.28
C LEU A 111 -2.35 -6.18 -5.14
N PHE A 112 -1.68 -5.21 -5.78
CA PHE A 112 -0.24 -5.02 -5.64
C PHE A 112 0.15 -4.71 -4.19
N VAL A 113 -0.52 -3.73 -3.56
CA VAL A 113 -0.29 -3.38 -2.16
C VAL A 113 -0.55 -4.58 -1.26
N LEU A 114 -1.72 -5.21 -1.40
CA LEU A 114 -2.13 -6.37 -0.61
C LEU A 114 -1.10 -7.52 -0.71
N GLY A 115 -0.66 -7.85 -1.92
CA GLY A 115 0.39 -8.86 -2.14
C GLY A 115 1.72 -8.51 -1.48
N HIS A 116 2.12 -7.23 -1.48
CA HIS A 116 3.33 -6.78 -0.80
C HIS A 116 3.20 -6.78 0.72
N LEU A 117 2.02 -6.45 1.27
CA LEU A 117 1.76 -6.52 2.70
C LEU A 117 1.84 -7.98 3.19
N TRP A 118 1.26 -8.93 2.46
CA TRP A 118 1.32 -10.35 2.85
C TRP A 118 2.69 -10.99 2.67
N ARG A 119 3.45 -10.57 1.65
CA ARG A 119 4.80 -11.07 1.44
C ARG A 119 5.76 -10.67 2.58
N ASN A 120 5.55 -9.48 3.15
CA ASN A 120 6.49 -8.89 4.11
C ASN A 120 5.98 -8.88 5.55
N GLY A 121 4.67 -8.98 5.77
CA GLY A 121 4.10 -9.22 7.08
C GLY A 121 4.50 -10.61 7.53
N GLY A 122 5.44 -10.70 8.46
CA GLY A 122 5.94 -11.98 8.98
C GLY A 122 4.81 -12.93 9.35
N ALA A 123 5.04 -14.22 9.12
CA ALA A 123 4.11 -15.32 9.36
C ALA A 123 3.81 -15.52 10.85
N GLY A 124 3.20 -14.53 11.49
CA GLY A 124 2.43 -14.69 12.72
C GLY A 124 1.03 -15.14 12.35
N THR A 125 0.92 -16.34 11.79
CA THR A 125 -0.35 -16.99 11.45
C THR A 125 -1.01 -17.57 12.69
N ASP A 126 -1.05 -16.80 13.78
CA ASP A 126 -2.04 -17.08 14.80
C ASP A 126 -3.38 -16.77 14.15
N ALA A 127 -4.17 -17.82 13.91
CA ALA A 127 -5.50 -17.73 13.29
C ALA A 127 -6.45 -16.79 14.07
N SER A 128 -6.09 -16.43 15.30
CA SER A 128 -6.76 -15.46 16.18
C SER A 128 -6.27 -14.01 16.04
N SER A 129 -5.21 -13.75 15.28
CA SER A 129 -4.72 -12.38 15.04
C SER A 129 -5.55 -11.68 13.96
N GLY A 130 -5.71 -10.36 14.09
CA GLY A 130 -6.39 -9.54 13.08
C GLY A 130 -5.75 -9.67 11.68
N ARG A 131 -4.45 -9.92 11.60
CA ARG A 131 -3.74 -10.17 10.32
C ARG A 131 -4.13 -11.53 9.71
N GLY A 132 -4.24 -12.58 10.52
CA GLY A 132 -4.64 -13.92 10.08
C GLY A 132 -6.03 -13.94 9.45
N GLU A 133 -6.99 -13.25 10.07
CA GLU A 133 -8.35 -13.13 9.53
C GLU A 133 -8.38 -12.37 8.20
N VAL A 134 -7.66 -11.25 8.09
CA VAL A 134 -7.60 -10.47 6.85
C VAL A 134 -6.91 -11.26 5.73
N LEU A 135 -5.88 -12.05 6.02
CA LEU A 135 -5.23 -12.93 5.04
C LEU A 135 -6.17 -14.04 4.55
N ARG A 136 -6.94 -14.66 5.45
CA ARG A 136 -7.93 -15.69 5.12
C ARG A 136 -9.02 -15.12 4.22
N ARG A 137 -9.59 -13.97 4.59
CA ARG A 137 -10.58 -13.25 3.77
C ARG A 137 -9.98 -12.85 2.41
N THR A 138 -8.73 -12.39 2.38
CA THR A 138 -8.02 -12.05 1.14
C THR A 138 -7.94 -13.25 0.20
N THR A 139 -7.55 -14.41 0.73
CA THR A 139 -7.44 -15.64 -0.06
C THR A 139 -8.79 -16.03 -0.66
N ALA A 140 -9.87 -15.97 0.14
CA ALA A 140 -11.22 -16.25 -0.33
C ALA A 140 -11.69 -15.27 -1.42
N ALA A 141 -11.45 -13.96 -1.24
CA ALA A 141 -11.81 -12.94 -2.22
C ALA A 141 -11.03 -13.12 -3.55
N ILE A 142 -9.74 -13.44 -3.48
CA ILE A 142 -8.93 -13.72 -4.68
C ILE A 142 -9.44 -14.97 -5.41
N ILE A 143 -9.77 -16.05 -4.69
CA ILE A 143 -10.34 -17.26 -5.31
C ILE A 143 -11.63 -16.93 -6.06
N ARG A 144 -12.55 -16.17 -5.45
CA ARG A 144 -13.79 -15.74 -6.11
C ARG A 144 -13.51 -14.92 -7.38
N LEU A 145 -12.59 -13.96 -7.30
CA LEU A 145 -12.19 -13.16 -8.48
C LEU A 145 -11.60 -14.00 -9.62
N LEU A 146 -10.95 -15.12 -9.31
CA LEU A 146 -10.42 -16.05 -10.30
C LEU A 146 -11.50 -16.96 -10.89
N VAL A 147 -12.43 -17.45 -10.06
CA VAL A 147 -13.51 -18.36 -10.45
C VAL A 147 -14.62 -17.64 -11.24
N ASP A 148 -15.03 -16.44 -10.81
CA ASP A 148 -16.07 -15.64 -11.49
C ASP A 148 -15.64 -15.16 -12.89
N ARG A 149 -14.36 -15.30 -13.26
CA ARG A 149 -13.86 -15.02 -14.61
C ARG A 149 -13.96 -16.21 -15.55
N ASP A 150 -14.09 -17.43 -15.03
CA ASP A 150 -14.14 -18.65 -15.84
C ASP A 150 -15.59 -18.97 -16.27
N GLU A 151 -16.59 -18.52 -15.50
CA GLU A 151 -18.00 -18.58 -15.89
C GLU A 151 -18.41 -17.32 -16.68
N GLY A 152 -18.26 -17.38 -18.00
CA GLY A 152 -18.42 -16.22 -18.89
C GLY A 152 -19.77 -15.49 -18.85
N GLY A 153 -19.73 -14.17 -19.06
CA GLY A 153 -20.82 -13.42 -19.70
C GLY A 153 -21.26 -12.09 -19.07
N SER A 154 -20.83 -10.99 -19.70
CA SER A 154 -21.35 -9.61 -19.65
C SER A 154 -21.07 -8.72 -18.41
N PRO A 155 -20.46 -7.52 -18.60
CA PRO A 155 -20.31 -6.54 -17.55
C PRO A 155 -21.65 -5.86 -17.28
N ARG A 156 -22.27 -6.14 -16.13
CA ARG A 156 -23.32 -5.28 -15.59
C ARG A 156 -22.69 -3.92 -15.24
N ARG A 157 -22.88 -2.93 -16.13
CA ARG A 157 -22.61 -1.52 -15.84
C ARG A 157 -23.39 -1.12 -14.58
N ARG A 158 -22.70 -0.98 -13.45
CA ARG A 158 -23.18 -0.14 -12.34
C ARG A 158 -22.39 1.16 -12.39
N HIS A 159 -23.05 2.20 -12.87
CA HIS A 159 -22.62 3.58 -12.60
C HIS A 159 -22.77 3.81 -11.10
N GLY A 160 -21.65 3.93 -10.41
CA GLY A 160 -21.54 4.47 -9.06
C GLY A 160 -20.45 5.53 -9.13
N VAL A 161 -20.81 6.74 -8.72
CA VAL A 161 -20.05 7.98 -8.79
C VAL A 161 -18.66 7.81 -8.17
N ASP A 162 -17.64 8.37 -8.85
CA ASP A 162 -16.27 8.49 -8.36
C ASP A 162 -16.24 9.23 -7.03
N GLU A 163 -15.96 8.51 -5.94
CA GLU A 163 -15.43 9.11 -4.72
C GLU A 163 -13.97 8.67 -4.55
N PRO A 164 -13.04 9.60 -4.26
CA PRO A 164 -11.68 9.26 -3.91
C PRO A 164 -11.70 8.41 -2.63
N VAL A 165 -10.94 7.32 -2.65
CA VAL A 165 -10.74 6.46 -1.48
C VAL A 165 -10.15 7.29 -0.34
N ALA A 166 -10.98 7.58 0.66
CA ALA A 166 -10.49 8.02 1.97
C ALA A 166 -9.82 6.83 2.67
N ILE A 167 -8.60 7.04 3.15
CA ILE A 167 -7.86 6.13 4.04
C ILE A 167 -8.05 6.64 5.46
#